data_AF-A0A1X0QXW7-F1
#
_entry.id   AF-A0A1X0QXW7-F1
#
_cell.length_a   1.000
_cell.length_b   1.000
_cell.length_c   1.000
_cell.angle_alpha   90.00
_cell.angle_beta   90.00
_cell.angle_gamma   90.00
#
_symmetry.space_group_name_H-M   'P 1'
#
loop_
_entity.id
_entity.type
_entity.pdbx_description
1 polymer ?
#
loop_
_entity_poly.entity_id
_entity_poly.type
_entity_poly.pdbx_seq_one_letter_code
_entity_poly.pdbx_strand_id
1 'polypeptide(L)'
;MTEPSITYQSFRVLFKVISHVFFREVKTSDSHLVPASGPCIFIVGPHANQFIDGVVFLSKNPRSSYALMAAVSYNKPLIGHVGKILNAIPVVRPQDIVTKGIGTIYYDPNNNPFEIRGEKTNFKSELRPRDFVIFGRNHKVHVEEIISDTLLKITYSINLPQEEQGNGHAFKIAPHVDQTAVYDEVYHYLNNHECITIFPEGGSHDRSEMLPLKAGFAVMALGAAAANPSLDIKIVPVGMNYFHPDKFRSRAVVSFGHPISIDKRDIEDYKLGGEAKREAVTRLLDLSDEAFKAVTVNTPDYDTLMVKKEKEKENRL
;
A
#
# COMPACT_ATOMS: atom_id res chain seq x y z
N MET A 1 14.32 19.95 14.36
CA MET A 1 14.21 19.48 12.96
C MET A 1 15.59 19.06 12.52
N THR A 2 15.75 17.81 12.11
CA THR A 2 16.96 17.37 11.41
C THR A 2 16.89 17.92 9.99
N GLU A 3 17.85 18.78 9.62
CA GLU A 3 18.00 19.22 8.24
C GLU A 3 18.21 17.97 7.35
N PRO A 4 17.57 17.87 6.17
CA PRO A 4 17.77 16.75 5.28
C PRO A 4 19.24 16.66 4.91
N SER A 5 19.80 15.44 4.89
CA SER A 5 21.20 15.25 4.51
C SER A 5 21.49 15.87 3.13
N ILE A 6 22.71 16.36 2.95
CA ILE A 6 23.17 16.90 1.65
C ILE A 6 22.94 15.86 0.53
N THR A 7 23.11 14.58 0.85
CA THR A 7 22.80 13.46 -0.05
C THR A 7 21.34 13.46 -0.47
N TYR A 8 20.40 13.52 0.48
CA TYR A 8 18.96 13.56 0.17
C TYR A 8 18.61 14.79 -0.68
N GLN A 9 19.16 15.97 -0.35
CA GLN A 9 18.95 17.18 -1.13
C GLN A 9 19.47 17.04 -2.56
N SER A 10 20.64 16.42 -2.75
CA SER A 10 21.23 16.16 -4.07
C SER A 10 20.34 15.23 -4.91
N PHE A 11 19.78 14.19 -4.30
CA PHE A 11 18.82 13.32 -4.97
C PHE A 11 17.50 14.01 -5.30
N ARG A 12 16.99 14.92 -4.46
CA ARG A 12 15.83 15.74 -4.82
C ARG A 12 16.09 16.61 -6.05
N VAL A 13 17.28 17.20 -6.15
CA VAL A 13 17.68 17.98 -7.34
C VAL A 13 17.75 17.08 -8.56
N LEU A 14 18.36 15.89 -8.44
CA LEU A 14 18.39 14.88 -9.51
C LEU A 14 16.98 14.48 -9.94
N PHE A 15 16.08 14.18 -9.01
CA PHE A 15 14.69 13.82 -9.30
C PHE A 15 13.93 14.97 -9.94
N LYS A 16 14.22 16.22 -9.58
CA LYS A 16 13.70 17.39 -10.26
C LYS A 16 14.18 17.42 -11.72
N VAL A 17 15.47 17.20 -11.99
CA VAL A 17 16.00 17.13 -13.36
C VAL A 17 15.33 16.01 -14.16
N ILE A 18 15.28 14.79 -13.62
CA ILE A 18 14.61 13.64 -14.26
C ILE A 18 13.15 13.99 -14.57
N SER A 19 12.42 14.57 -13.62
CA SER A 19 11.04 14.99 -13.82
C SER A 19 10.88 15.99 -14.98
N HIS A 20 11.83 16.91 -15.20
CA HIS A 20 11.77 17.87 -16.32
C HIS A 20 12.13 17.26 -17.68
N VAL A 21 12.82 16.11 -17.69
CA VAL A 21 13.04 15.34 -18.92
C VAL A 21 11.73 14.71 -19.36
N PHE A 22 11.05 13.99 -18.46
CA PHE A 22 9.82 13.25 -18.75
C PHE A 22 8.59 14.15 -18.89
N PHE A 23 8.51 15.25 -18.16
CA PHE A 23 7.38 16.17 -18.17
C PHE A 23 7.82 17.57 -18.59
N ARG A 24 7.04 18.22 -19.45
CA ARG A 24 7.28 19.63 -19.78
C ARG A 24 7.02 20.54 -18.57
N GLU A 25 6.13 20.10 -17.67
CA GLU A 25 5.71 20.86 -16.51
C GLU A 25 5.20 19.91 -15.41
N VAL A 26 5.67 20.12 -14.19
CA VAL A 26 5.17 19.46 -12.98
C VAL A 26 4.80 20.54 -11.97
N LYS A 27 3.50 20.70 -11.70
CA LYS A 27 2.97 21.65 -10.69
C LYS A 27 2.60 20.94 -9.40
N THR A 28 2.47 21.73 -8.35
CA THR A 28 1.87 21.30 -7.08
C THR A 28 0.57 22.05 -6.87
N SER A 29 -0.45 21.36 -6.36
CA SER A 29 -1.65 21.98 -5.78
C SER A 29 -1.60 21.83 -4.27
N ASP A 30 -1.93 22.90 -3.55
CA ASP A 30 -2.20 22.84 -2.11
C ASP A 30 -1.06 22.32 -1.23
N SER A 31 0.19 22.44 -1.70
CA SER A 31 1.38 22.03 -0.93
C SER A 31 1.57 22.79 0.39
N HIS A 32 0.92 23.95 0.54
CA HIS A 32 0.90 24.72 1.79
C HIS A 32 0.09 24.04 2.91
N LEU A 33 -0.76 23.06 2.57
CA LEU A 33 -1.49 22.24 3.55
C LEU A 33 -0.59 21.22 4.26
N VAL A 34 0.57 20.88 3.69
CA VAL A 34 1.48 19.90 4.29
C VAL A 34 2.03 20.45 5.61
N PRO A 35 1.92 19.72 6.74
CA PRO A 35 2.41 20.19 8.03
C PRO A 35 3.90 20.49 7.97
N ALA A 36 4.30 21.70 8.34
CA ALA A 36 5.69 22.14 8.30
C ALA A 36 6.60 21.36 9.28
N SER A 37 6.02 20.80 10.34
CA SER A 37 6.71 19.99 11.36
C SER A 37 5.81 18.87 11.87
N GLY A 38 6.35 17.99 12.71
CA GLY A 38 5.65 16.83 13.25
C GLY A 38 5.67 15.60 12.32
N PRO A 39 5.26 14.43 12.82
CA PRO A 39 5.25 13.20 12.04
C PRO A 39 4.09 13.18 11.04
N CYS A 40 4.37 12.73 9.82
CA CYS A 40 3.35 12.62 8.78
C CYS A 40 3.51 11.33 7.97
N ILE A 41 2.40 10.75 7.55
CA ILE A 41 2.37 9.67 6.55
C ILE A 41 1.72 10.22 5.29
N PHE A 42 2.51 10.35 4.23
CA PHE A 42 2.00 10.64 2.89
C PHE A 42 1.48 9.35 2.27
N ILE A 43 0.16 9.29 2.04
CA ILE A 43 -0.43 8.26 1.20
C ILE A 43 -0.47 8.84 -0.22
N VAL A 44 0.15 8.16 -1.19
CA VAL A 44 0.40 8.69 -2.54
C VAL A 44 -0.19 7.78 -3.61
N GLY A 45 -0.84 8.37 -4.62
CA GLY A 45 -1.40 7.63 -5.75
C GLY A 45 -2.31 8.49 -6.62
N PRO A 46 -2.91 7.94 -7.70
CA PRO A 46 -2.80 6.54 -8.11
C PRO A 46 -1.38 6.16 -8.54
N HIS A 47 -0.99 4.90 -8.33
CA HIS A 47 0.36 4.42 -8.59
C HIS A 47 0.51 3.84 -10.00
N ALA A 48 0.28 4.66 -11.02
CA ALA A 48 0.31 4.21 -12.42
C ALA A 48 1.72 3.81 -12.89
N ASN A 49 2.77 4.51 -12.43
CA ASN A 49 4.15 4.26 -12.85
C ASN A 49 5.09 4.11 -11.65
N GLN A 50 5.44 2.85 -11.33
CA GLN A 50 6.21 2.43 -10.15
C GLN A 50 7.39 3.33 -9.77
N PHE A 51 8.11 3.86 -10.76
CA PHE A 51 9.32 4.65 -10.53
C PHE A 51 9.11 6.14 -10.76
N ILE A 52 8.39 6.52 -11.82
CA ILE A 52 8.16 7.93 -12.14
C ILE A 52 7.30 8.60 -11.06
N ASP A 53 6.35 7.89 -10.46
CA ASP A 53 5.50 8.46 -9.40
C ASP A 53 6.33 8.85 -8.19
N GLY A 54 7.24 7.97 -7.76
CA GLY A 54 8.19 8.24 -6.68
C GLY A 54 9.11 9.41 -6.99
N VAL A 55 9.66 9.48 -8.20
CA VAL A 55 10.54 10.58 -8.64
C VAL A 55 9.79 11.92 -8.66
N VAL A 56 8.60 11.95 -9.26
CA VAL A 56 7.78 13.17 -9.35
C VAL A 56 7.38 13.63 -7.96
N PHE A 57 6.88 12.73 -7.11
CA PHE A 57 6.50 13.04 -5.74
C PHE A 57 7.69 13.56 -4.93
N LEU A 58 8.81 12.84 -4.86
CA LEU A 58 9.98 13.23 -4.08
C LEU A 58 10.62 14.55 -4.58
N SER A 59 10.46 14.87 -5.87
CA SER A 59 10.90 16.16 -6.43
C SER A 59 10.03 17.36 -6.00
N LYS A 60 8.79 17.11 -5.57
CA LYS A 60 7.80 18.15 -5.26
C LYS A 60 7.32 18.15 -3.81
N ASN A 61 7.51 17.07 -3.06
CA ASN A 61 7.16 16.98 -1.64
C ASN A 61 7.88 18.10 -0.88
N PRO A 62 7.19 18.99 -0.16
CA PRO A 62 7.83 20.05 0.62
C PRO A 62 8.66 19.49 1.78
N ARG A 63 8.36 18.28 2.26
CA ARG A 63 9.09 17.63 3.35
C ARG A 63 9.92 16.44 2.87
N SER A 64 10.99 16.14 3.60
CA SER A 64 11.70 14.87 3.42
C SER A 64 10.84 13.73 3.93
N SER A 65 10.88 12.60 3.24
CA SER A 65 10.13 11.41 3.64
C SER A 65 10.83 10.13 3.22
N TYR A 66 10.57 9.07 3.98
CA TYR A 66 11.15 7.75 3.79
C TYR A 66 10.11 6.81 3.20
N ALA A 67 10.38 6.30 2.00
CA ALA A 67 9.40 5.52 1.24
C ALA A 67 9.40 4.05 1.67
N LEU A 68 8.22 3.47 1.81
CA LEU A 68 8.08 2.02 1.83
C LEU A 68 8.31 1.47 0.42
N MET A 69 9.26 0.55 0.30
CA MET A 69 9.72 0.01 -0.97
C MET A 69 9.62 -1.51 -0.97
N ALA A 70 9.07 -2.12 -2.03
CA ALA A 70 9.02 -3.58 -2.13
C ALA A 70 10.44 -4.18 -2.03
N ALA A 71 10.63 -5.19 -1.19
CA ALA A 71 11.93 -5.80 -0.93
C ALA A 71 12.60 -6.32 -2.23
N VAL A 72 11.80 -6.84 -3.17
CA VAL A 72 12.26 -7.25 -4.50
C VAL A 72 12.89 -6.11 -5.29
N SER A 73 12.38 -4.88 -5.17
CA SER A 73 12.93 -3.69 -5.81
C SER A 73 14.13 -3.16 -5.03
N TYR A 74 14.07 -3.19 -3.70
CA TYR A 74 15.16 -2.77 -2.80
C TYR A 74 16.45 -3.59 -3.01
N ASN A 75 16.32 -4.83 -3.47
CA ASN A 75 17.45 -5.72 -3.75
C ASN A 75 18.01 -5.61 -5.18
N LYS A 76 17.42 -4.79 -6.06
CA LYS A 76 17.94 -4.58 -7.43
C LYS A 76 19.19 -3.70 -7.41
N PRO A 77 20.19 -3.93 -8.28
CA PRO A 77 21.47 -3.20 -8.23
C PRO A 77 21.35 -1.67 -8.32
N LEU A 78 20.61 -1.15 -9.30
CA LEU A 78 20.50 0.30 -9.50
C LEU A 78 19.43 0.93 -8.59
N ILE A 79 18.20 0.43 -8.70
CA ILE A 79 17.03 0.96 -8.00
C ILE A 79 17.19 0.78 -6.49
N GLY A 80 17.68 -0.38 -6.06
CA GLY A 80 17.92 -0.68 -4.66
C GLY A 80 19.06 0.13 -4.05
N HIS A 81 20.07 0.53 -4.83
CA HIS A 81 21.12 1.42 -4.34
C HIS A 81 20.60 2.83 -4.08
N VAL A 82 19.79 3.38 -5.00
CA VAL A 82 19.09 4.66 -4.79
C VAL A 82 18.16 4.58 -3.57
N GLY A 83 17.39 3.50 -3.43
CA GLY A 83 16.53 3.27 -2.27
C GLY A 83 17.30 3.26 -0.95
N LYS A 84 18.45 2.58 -0.89
CA LYS A 84 19.33 2.56 0.29
C LYS A 84 19.86 3.95 0.65
N ILE A 85 20.30 4.74 -0.35
CA ILE A 85 20.80 6.10 -0.12
C ILE A 85 19.70 7.01 0.45
N LEU A 86 18.46 6.80 0.01
CA LEU A 86 17.29 7.54 0.47
C LEU A 86 16.65 6.95 1.73
N ASN A 87 17.28 5.97 2.38
CA ASN A 87 16.77 5.26 3.56
C ASN A 87 15.33 4.74 3.34
N ALA A 88 15.05 4.19 2.16
CA ALA A 88 13.77 3.52 1.90
C ALA A 88 13.65 2.27 2.79
N ILE A 89 12.44 2.01 3.30
CA ILE A 89 12.14 0.90 4.20
C ILE A 89 11.69 -0.29 3.34
N PRO A 90 12.44 -1.41 3.34
CA PRO A 90 12.08 -2.58 2.55
C PRO A 90 10.87 -3.31 3.15
N VAL A 91 9.87 -3.59 2.33
CA VAL A 91 8.66 -4.32 2.72
C VAL A 91 8.56 -5.60 1.91
N VAL A 92 8.56 -6.74 2.60
CA VAL A 92 8.24 -8.03 1.98
C VAL A 92 6.72 -8.11 1.87
N ARG A 93 6.23 -8.35 0.65
CA ARG A 93 4.80 -8.48 0.39
C ARG A 93 4.47 -9.95 0.14
N PRO A 94 3.42 -10.53 0.73
CA PRO A 94 3.09 -11.94 0.55
C PRO A 94 3.01 -12.35 -0.92
N GLN A 95 2.50 -11.47 -1.81
CA GLN A 95 2.40 -11.75 -3.24
C GLN A 95 3.74 -11.89 -3.96
N ASP A 96 4.83 -11.31 -3.43
CA ASP A 96 6.16 -11.34 -4.05
C ASP A 96 6.89 -12.67 -3.79
N ILE A 97 6.45 -13.44 -2.80
CA ILE A 97 7.08 -14.70 -2.35
C ILE A 97 6.13 -15.89 -2.45
N VAL A 98 5.11 -15.78 -3.30
CA VAL A 98 4.19 -16.89 -3.60
C VAL A 98 4.96 -18.02 -4.29
N THR A 99 4.85 -19.23 -3.76
CA THR A 99 5.41 -20.45 -4.35
C THR A 99 4.31 -21.38 -4.83
N LYS A 100 4.64 -22.31 -5.74
CA LYS A 100 3.72 -23.38 -6.14
C LYS A 100 3.81 -24.52 -5.13
N GLY A 101 2.67 -25.00 -4.64
CA GLY A 101 2.63 -26.16 -3.76
C GLY A 101 2.77 -27.48 -4.52
N ILE A 102 3.29 -28.50 -3.84
CA ILE A 102 3.44 -29.85 -4.39
C ILE A 102 2.12 -30.63 -4.23
N GLY A 103 1.72 -31.34 -5.28
CA GLY A 103 0.52 -32.19 -5.28
C GLY A 103 -0.75 -31.45 -5.67
N THR A 104 -1.88 -32.04 -5.29
CA THR A 104 -3.23 -31.56 -5.62
C THR A 104 -4.04 -31.44 -4.35
N ILE A 105 -4.88 -30.42 -4.24
CA ILE A 105 -5.80 -30.24 -3.11
C ILE A 105 -7.26 -30.38 -3.52
N TYR A 106 -8.07 -30.82 -2.57
CA TYR A 106 -9.49 -31.03 -2.67
C TYR A 106 -10.17 -30.31 -1.51
N TYR A 107 -11.18 -29.52 -1.84
CA TYR A 107 -11.97 -28.78 -0.87
C TYR A 107 -13.45 -29.01 -1.14
N ASP A 108 -14.18 -29.40 -0.10
CA ASP A 108 -15.63 -29.62 -0.15
C ASP A 108 -16.29 -28.77 0.93
N PRO A 109 -16.84 -27.60 0.56
CA PRO A 109 -17.45 -26.70 1.53
C PRO A 109 -18.73 -27.24 2.17
N ASN A 110 -19.38 -28.25 1.56
CA ASN A 110 -20.65 -28.77 2.04
C ASN A 110 -20.45 -29.84 3.12
N ASN A 111 -19.48 -30.73 2.93
CA ASN A 111 -19.24 -31.83 3.86
C ASN A 111 -18.13 -31.53 4.86
N ASN A 112 -17.07 -30.84 4.44
CA ASN A 112 -15.90 -30.55 5.28
C ASN A 112 -15.48 -29.07 5.15
N PRO A 113 -16.31 -28.13 5.61
CA PRO A 113 -16.17 -26.69 5.34
C PRO A 113 -14.85 -26.07 5.81
N PHE A 114 -14.16 -26.69 6.77
CA PHE A 114 -12.94 -26.18 7.38
C PHE A 114 -11.72 -27.07 7.10
N GLU A 115 -11.81 -28.06 6.22
CA GLU A 115 -10.70 -28.97 5.92
C GLU A 115 -10.31 -28.92 4.44
N ILE A 116 -9.01 -28.92 4.18
CA ILE A 116 -8.47 -29.17 2.84
C ILE A 116 -7.70 -30.48 2.86
N ARG A 117 -8.05 -31.35 1.91
CA ARG A 117 -7.42 -32.65 1.71
C ARG A 117 -6.45 -32.58 0.54
N GLY A 118 -5.29 -33.17 0.71
CA GLY A 118 -4.24 -33.21 -0.30
C GLY A 118 -3.99 -34.61 -0.83
N GLU A 119 -3.61 -34.70 -2.10
CA GLU A 119 -3.10 -35.92 -2.73
C GLU A 119 -1.66 -35.66 -3.19
N LYS A 120 -0.72 -36.52 -2.78
CA LYS A 120 0.73 -36.38 -3.05
C LYS A 120 1.28 -35.00 -2.65
N THR A 121 0.77 -34.48 -1.54
CA THR A 121 1.11 -33.20 -0.93
C THR A 121 2.14 -33.41 0.20
N ASN A 122 2.86 -32.35 0.56
CA ASN A 122 3.83 -32.36 1.66
C ASN A 122 3.57 -31.22 2.65
N PHE A 123 2.32 -31.05 3.09
CA PHE A 123 1.88 -29.87 3.84
C PHE A 123 2.74 -29.55 5.07
N LYS A 124 3.27 -30.53 5.82
CA LYS A 124 4.08 -30.24 7.01
C LYS A 124 5.41 -29.56 6.69
N SER A 125 5.97 -29.84 5.52
CA SER A 125 7.23 -29.23 5.09
C SER A 125 6.99 -27.89 4.38
N GLU A 126 5.93 -27.79 3.57
CA GLU A 126 5.65 -26.62 2.71
C GLU A 126 4.86 -25.49 3.37
N LEU A 127 4.02 -25.79 4.37
CA LEU A 127 3.09 -24.82 4.99
C LEU A 127 3.38 -24.60 6.47
N ARG A 128 3.01 -23.42 6.95
CA ARG A 128 2.98 -23.04 8.37
C ARG A 128 1.58 -22.49 8.72
N PRO A 129 1.16 -22.58 10.00
CA PRO A 129 -0.03 -21.86 10.45
C PRO A 129 0.07 -20.38 10.05
N ARG A 130 -1.05 -19.79 9.65
CA ARG A 130 -1.21 -18.44 9.12
C ARG A 130 -0.81 -18.20 7.67
N ASP A 131 -0.21 -19.19 7.00
CA ASP A 131 -0.01 -19.12 5.56
C ASP A 131 -1.36 -19.08 4.83
N PHE A 132 -1.34 -18.59 3.60
CA PHE A 132 -2.48 -18.66 2.71
C PHE A 132 -2.28 -19.72 1.63
N VAL A 133 -3.30 -20.54 1.43
CA VAL A 133 -3.41 -21.44 0.29
C VAL A 133 -4.27 -20.75 -0.77
N ILE A 134 -3.78 -20.73 -2.00
CA ILE A 134 -4.45 -20.08 -3.14
C ILE A 134 -4.69 -21.14 -4.22
N PHE A 135 -5.95 -21.34 -4.64
CA PHE A 135 -6.33 -22.38 -5.60
C PHE A 135 -7.56 -21.99 -6.43
N GLY A 136 -7.92 -22.83 -7.41
CA GLY A 136 -9.06 -22.60 -8.29
C GLY A 136 -9.00 -21.24 -8.98
N ARG A 137 -10.12 -20.52 -9.00
CA ARG A 137 -10.22 -19.11 -9.46
C ARG A 137 -9.64 -18.09 -8.47
N ASN A 138 -8.42 -18.35 -7.98
CA ASN A 138 -7.69 -17.51 -7.04
C ASN A 138 -8.38 -17.37 -5.67
N HIS A 139 -9.11 -18.42 -5.27
CA HIS A 139 -9.66 -18.57 -3.94
C HIS A 139 -8.53 -18.60 -2.91
N LYS A 140 -8.60 -17.72 -1.91
CA LYS A 140 -7.56 -17.57 -0.88
C LYS A 140 -8.13 -17.94 0.48
N VAL A 141 -7.54 -18.95 1.11
CA VAL A 141 -7.93 -19.44 2.44
C VAL A 141 -6.75 -19.40 3.38
N HIS A 142 -7.00 -19.15 4.65
CA HIS A 142 -5.98 -19.01 5.68
C HIS A 142 -5.83 -20.31 6.46
N VAL A 143 -4.60 -20.82 6.53
CA VAL A 143 -4.26 -22.07 7.22
C VAL A 143 -4.33 -21.83 8.72
N GLU A 144 -5.20 -22.58 9.39
CA GLU A 144 -5.31 -22.61 10.84
C GLU A 144 -4.30 -23.58 11.44
N GLU A 145 -4.30 -24.82 10.96
CA GLU A 145 -3.53 -25.93 11.52
C GLU A 145 -3.15 -26.92 10.41
N ILE A 146 -1.93 -27.47 10.45
CA ILE A 146 -1.50 -28.56 9.57
C ILE A 146 -1.56 -29.87 10.36
N ILE A 147 -2.49 -30.77 10.00
CA ILE A 147 -2.73 -32.03 10.71
C ILE A 147 -1.77 -33.12 10.22
N SER A 148 -1.67 -33.28 8.90
CA SER A 148 -0.78 -34.24 8.22
C SER A 148 -0.23 -33.64 6.93
N ASP A 149 0.63 -34.37 6.22
CA ASP A 149 1.09 -33.94 4.89
C ASP A 149 -0.04 -33.83 3.85
N THR A 150 -1.21 -34.38 4.16
CA THR A 150 -2.37 -34.48 3.27
C THR A 150 -3.65 -33.90 3.87
N LEU A 151 -3.59 -33.29 5.06
CA LEU A 151 -4.76 -32.69 5.71
C LEU A 151 -4.37 -31.43 6.47
N LEU A 152 -5.07 -30.33 6.18
CA LEU A 152 -4.96 -29.07 6.90
C LEU A 152 -6.34 -28.51 7.22
N LYS A 153 -6.42 -27.67 8.25
CA LYS A 153 -7.60 -26.88 8.60
C LYS A 153 -7.46 -25.43 8.16
N ILE A 154 -8.59 -24.82 7.83
CA ILE A 154 -8.70 -23.41 7.46
C ILE A 154 -9.64 -22.66 8.39
N THR A 155 -9.37 -21.37 8.60
CA THR A 155 -10.08 -20.55 9.60
C THR A 155 -11.51 -20.16 9.22
N TYR A 156 -11.88 -20.27 7.95
CA TYR A 156 -13.21 -19.93 7.46
C TYR A 156 -13.52 -20.76 6.21
N SER A 157 -14.81 -21.04 5.99
CA SER A 157 -15.27 -21.69 4.76
C SER A 157 -15.43 -20.69 3.63
N ILE A 158 -15.32 -21.17 2.39
CA ILE A 158 -15.58 -20.38 1.19
C ILE A 158 -16.57 -21.09 0.29
N ASN A 159 -17.37 -20.32 -0.44
CA ASN A 159 -18.22 -20.88 -1.47
C ASN A 159 -17.39 -21.16 -2.73
N LEU A 160 -17.41 -22.40 -3.20
CA LEU A 160 -16.88 -22.77 -4.51
C LEU A 160 -18.02 -22.85 -5.54
N PRO A 161 -17.82 -22.37 -6.78
CA PRO A 161 -18.71 -22.68 -7.89
C PRO A 161 -18.91 -24.19 -8.03
N GLN A 162 -20.10 -24.65 -8.40
CA GLN A 162 -20.39 -26.09 -8.54
C GLN A 162 -19.39 -26.82 -9.46
N GLU A 163 -18.89 -26.12 -10.49
CA GLU A 163 -17.87 -26.63 -11.42
C GLU A 163 -16.51 -26.94 -10.75
N GLU A 164 -16.21 -26.33 -9.60
CA GLU A 164 -14.94 -26.51 -8.87
C GLU A 164 -15.07 -27.45 -7.67
N GLN A 165 -16.30 -27.78 -7.27
CA GLN A 165 -16.57 -28.66 -6.14
C GLN A 165 -16.19 -30.11 -6.49
N GLY A 166 -15.46 -30.77 -5.59
CA GLY A 166 -15.01 -32.16 -5.77
C GLY A 166 -13.84 -32.34 -6.76
N ASN A 167 -13.44 -31.30 -7.48
CA ASN A 167 -12.29 -31.34 -8.37
C ASN A 167 -10.97 -31.13 -7.61
N GLY A 168 -9.90 -31.75 -8.12
CA GLY A 168 -8.55 -31.54 -7.63
C GLY A 168 -7.94 -30.26 -8.20
N HIS A 169 -7.38 -29.43 -7.34
CA HIS A 169 -6.78 -28.15 -7.70
C HIS A 169 -5.27 -28.15 -7.47
N ALA A 170 -4.52 -27.66 -8.45
CA ALA A 170 -3.18 -27.15 -8.17
C ALA A 170 -3.30 -25.92 -7.26
N PHE A 171 -2.33 -25.73 -6.37
CA PHE A 171 -2.36 -24.63 -5.42
C PHE A 171 -1.03 -23.88 -5.36
N LYS A 172 -1.12 -22.66 -4.83
CA LYS A 172 0.01 -21.81 -4.50
C LYS A 172 -0.01 -21.52 -3.01
N ILE A 173 1.16 -21.27 -2.46
CA ILE A 173 1.37 -20.94 -1.06
C ILE A 173 1.84 -19.49 -1.00
N ALA A 174 1.09 -18.66 -0.30
CA ALA A 174 1.49 -17.30 0.03
C ALA A 174 1.79 -17.26 1.54
N PRO A 175 3.07 -17.26 1.94
CA PRO A 175 3.44 -17.38 3.33
C PRO A 175 3.00 -16.16 4.15
N HIS A 176 2.75 -16.38 5.44
CA HIS A 176 2.56 -15.29 6.38
C HIS A 176 3.85 -14.47 6.49
N VAL A 177 3.73 -13.15 6.29
CA VAL A 177 4.86 -12.23 6.47
C VAL A 177 4.70 -11.50 7.78
N ASP A 178 5.68 -11.69 8.66
CA ASP A 178 5.83 -10.87 9.85
C ASP A 178 6.29 -9.45 9.45
N GLN A 179 5.48 -8.45 9.79
CA GLN A 179 5.74 -7.05 9.46
C GLN A 179 6.33 -6.27 10.65
N THR A 180 6.67 -6.93 11.77
CA THR A 180 7.15 -6.28 13.00
C THR A 180 8.36 -5.37 12.73
N ALA A 181 9.37 -5.87 12.02
CA ALA A 181 10.56 -5.06 11.69
C ALA A 181 10.24 -3.82 10.82
N VAL A 182 9.26 -3.91 9.92
CA VAL A 182 8.81 -2.76 9.12
C VAL A 182 8.11 -1.74 10.02
N TYR A 183 7.29 -2.20 10.96
CA TYR A 183 6.59 -1.33 11.90
C TYR A 183 7.56 -0.63 12.85
N ASP A 184 8.56 -1.34 13.38
CA ASP A 184 9.57 -0.76 14.26
C ASP A 184 10.35 0.37 13.56
N GLU A 185 10.75 0.14 12.30
CA GLU A 185 11.45 1.15 11.50
C GLU A 185 10.55 2.35 11.19
N VAL A 186 9.28 2.12 10.86
CA VAL A 186 8.30 3.22 10.67
C VAL A 186 8.11 4.01 11.96
N TYR A 187 8.03 3.33 13.11
CA TYR A 187 7.87 4.00 14.40
C TYR A 187 9.11 4.82 14.74
N HIS A 188 10.30 4.33 14.40
CA HIS A 188 11.54 5.08 14.56
C HIS A 188 11.47 6.46 13.87
N TYR A 189 11.16 6.50 12.57
CA TYR A 189 11.04 7.76 11.83
C TYR A 189 9.90 8.66 12.36
N LEU A 190 8.74 8.09 12.67
CA LEU A 190 7.62 8.87 13.20
C LEU A 190 7.93 9.46 14.59
N ASN A 191 8.61 8.71 15.46
CA ASN A 191 9.08 9.21 16.76
C ASN A 191 10.08 10.36 16.63
N ASN A 192 10.86 10.38 15.55
CA ASN A 192 11.79 11.48 15.23
C ASN A 192 11.11 12.69 14.57
N HIS A 193 9.77 12.72 14.50
CA HIS A 193 8.97 13.75 13.80
C HIS A 193 9.28 13.83 12.29
N GLU A 194 9.69 12.72 11.70
CA GLU A 194 9.95 12.58 10.28
C GLU A 194 8.71 12.05 9.54
N CYS A 195 8.79 12.00 8.21
CA CYS A 195 7.66 11.61 7.39
C CYS A 195 7.88 10.28 6.69
N ILE A 196 6.82 9.50 6.54
CA ILE A 196 6.79 8.25 5.77
C ILE A 196 6.04 8.49 4.47
N THR A 197 6.46 7.83 3.40
CA THR A 197 5.73 7.78 2.13
C THR A 197 5.30 6.35 1.85
N ILE A 198 4.02 6.18 1.55
CA ILE A 198 3.44 4.90 1.17
C ILE A 198 2.54 5.06 -0.05
N PHE A 199 2.61 4.08 -0.95
CA PHE A 199 1.64 3.91 -2.03
C PHE A 199 0.63 2.84 -1.58
N PRO A 200 -0.50 3.24 -0.98
CA PRO A 200 -1.43 2.33 -0.30
C PRO A 200 -2.10 1.29 -1.22
N GLU A 201 -2.02 1.43 -2.55
CA GLU A 201 -2.53 0.44 -3.51
C GLU A 201 -1.72 -0.87 -3.49
N GLY A 202 -0.48 -0.85 -2.98
CA GLY A 202 0.38 -2.02 -2.77
C GLY A 202 0.86 -2.73 -4.04
N GLY A 203 0.74 -2.08 -5.20
CA GLY A 203 1.22 -2.48 -6.53
C GLY A 203 0.90 -1.36 -7.53
N SER A 204 1.55 -1.35 -8.71
CA SER A 204 1.17 -0.42 -9.78
C SER A 204 0.21 -1.07 -10.77
N HIS A 205 -0.66 -0.28 -11.36
CA HIS A 205 -1.56 -0.74 -12.41
C HIS A 205 -1.80 0.36 -13.45
N ASP A 206 -2.09 -0.06 -14.69
CA ASP A 206 -2.43 0.83 -15.80
C ASP A 206 -3.96 1.02 -15.95
N ARG A 207 -4.69 0.95 -14.83
CA ARG A 207 -6.16 1.13 -14.80
C ARG A 207 -6.49 2.60 -14.56
N SER A 208 -7.54 3.09 -15.21
CA SER A 208 -8.08 4.44 -15.00
C SER A 208 -8.72 4.63 -13.62
N GLU A 209 -9.10 3.54 -12.96
CA GLU A 209 -9.68 3.53 -11.62
C GLU A 209 -8.63 3.18 -10.56
N MET A 210 -8.69 3.88 -9.42
CA MET A 210 -7.86 3.63 -8.25
C MET A 210 -8.16 2.25 -7.64
N LEU A 211 -7.12 1.52 -7.22
CA LEU A 211 -7.32 0.33 -6.41
C LEU A 211 -7.70 0.70 -4.96
N PRO A 212 -8.49 -0.14 -4.26
CA PRO A 212 -8.79 0.07 -2.86
C PRO A 212 -7.51 0.23 -2.02
N LEU A 213 -7.51 1.23 -1.14
CA LEU A 213 -6.40 1.48 -0.24
C LEU A 213 -6.19 0.28 0.69
N LYS A 214 -4.95 -0.18 0.84
CA LYS A 214 -4.60 -1.21 1.82
C LYS A 214 -4.47 -0.58 3.20
N ALA A 215 -5.06 -1.23 4.20
CA ALA A 215 -5.08 -0.79 5.61
C ALA A 215 -3.70 -0.66 6.30
N GLY A 216 -2.60 -1.04 5.64
CA GLY A 216 -1.27 -1.07 6.25
C GLY A 216 -0.86 0.27 6.86
N PHE A 217 -1.11 1.39 6.16
CA PHE A 217 -0.77 2.72 6.68
C PHE A 217 -1.55 3.06 7.96
N ALA A 218 -2.83 2.69 8.04
CA ALA A 218 -3.67 2.92 9.21
C ALA A 218 -3.16 2.09 10.41
N VAL A 219 -2.78 0.83 10.18
CA VAL A 219 -2.17 -0.04 11.21
C VAL A 219 -0.87 0.57 11.74
N MET A 220 -0.02 1.11 10.87
CA MET A 220 1.24 1.75 11.25
C MET A 220 1.00 3.04 12.03
N ALA A 221 0.08 3.89 11.56
CA ALA A 221 -0.22 5.17 12.18
C ALA A 221 -0.83 5.01 13.58
N LEU A 222 -1.86 4.17 13.70
CA LEU A 222 -2.53 3.90 14.98
C LEU A 222 -1.58 3.21 15.96
N GLY A 223 -0.78 2.24 15.49
CA GLY A 223 0.16 1.55 16.36
C GLY A 223 1.29 2.46 16.85
N ALA A 224 1.81 3.37 16.01
CA ALA A 224 2.80 4.37 16.43
C ALA A 224 2.20 5.35 17.46
N ALA A 225 0.99 5.85 17.23
CA ALA A 225 0.31 6.74 18.17
C ALA A 225 -0.08 6.03 19.48
N ALA A 226 -0.42 4.74 19.43
CA ALA A 226 -0.70 3.94 20.61
C ALA A 226 0.57 3.68 21.45
N ALA A 227 1.70 3.43 20.79
CA ALA A 227 3.01 3.23 21.45
C ALA A 227 3.59 4.54 22.00
N ASN A 228 3.35 5.67 21.33
CA ASN A 228 3.75 6.99 21.78
C ASN A 228 2.60 8.00 21.65
N PRO A 229 1.78 8.18 22.72
CA PRO A 229 0.63 9.08 22.71
C PRO A 229 0.95 10.57 22.55
N SER A 230 2.22 10.95 22.62
CA SER A 230 2.65 12.34 22.37
C SER A 230 2.74 12.70 20.89
N LEU A 231 2.73 11.70 19.99
CA LEU A 231 2.79 11.93 18.57
C LEU A 231 1.44 12.42 18.03
N ASP A 232 1.44 13.61 17.44
CA ASP A 232 0.35 14.10 16.60
C ASP A 232 0.60 13.73 15.14
N ILE A 233 0.37 12.46 14.79
CA ILE A 233 0.60 11.93 13.45
C ILE A 233 -0.50 12.43 12.50
N LYS A 234 -0.07 13.01 11.38
CA LYS A 234 -0.99 13.40 10.29
C LYS A 234 -0.92 12.43 9.12
N ILE A 235 -2.07 12.03 8.58
CA ILE A 235 -2.15 11.36 7.29
C ILE A 235 -2.39 12.43 6.23
N VAL A 236 -1.52 12.50 5.22
CA VAL A 236 -1.63 13.49 4.14
C VAL A 236 -1.92 12.76 2.84
N PRO A 237 -3.15 12.88 2.29
CA PRO A 237 -3.46 12.32 0.99
C PRO A 237 -2.77 13.11 -0.12
N VAL A 238 -2.15 12.40 -1.07
CA VAL A 238 -1.43 12.99 -2.19
C VAL A 238 -1.87 12.37 -3.51
N GLY A 239 -2.47 13.21 -4.36
CA GLY A 239 -2.94 12.85 -5.69
C GLY A 239 -1.88 13.06 -6.77
N MET A 240 -1.57 12.01 -7.52
CA MET A 240 -0.67 12.02 -8.67
C MET A 240 -1.49 12.12 -9.96
N ASN A 241 -1.61 13.32 -10.52
CA ASN A 241 -2.47 13.59 -11.66
C ASN A 241 -1.65 13.82 -12.93
N TYR A 242 -1.61 12.81 -13.81
CA TYR A 242 -0.92 12.87 -15.10
C TYR A 242 -1.88 13.27 -16.21
N PHE A 243 -1.48 14.25 -17.01
CA PHE A 243 -2.15 14.54 -18.27
C PHE A 243 -1.56 13.59 -19.32
N HIS A 244 -2.33 12.98 -20.21
CA HIS A 244 -1.83 12.11 -21.29
C HIS A 244 -0.61 11.24 -20.89
N PRO A 245 -0.78 10.27 -19.97
CA PRO A 245 0.34 9.49 -19.43
C PRO A 245 1.11 8.69 -20.50
N ASP A 246 0.49 8.44 -21.65
CA ASP A 246 1.06 7.80 -22.84
C ASP A 246 2.00 8.72 -23.64
N LYS A 247 2.00 10.04 -23.38
CA LYS A 247 2.77 11.02 -24.16
C LYS A 247 3.99 11.54 -23.42
N PHE A 248 5.15 11.43 -24.07
CA PHE A 248 6.37 12.08 -23.60
C PHE A 248 6.19 13.60 -23.49
N ARG A 249 6.82 14.22 -22.48
CA ARG A 249 6.71 15.65 -22.17
C ARG A 249 5.28 16.11 -21.91
N SER A 250 4.45 15.23 -21.38
CA SER A 250 3.16 15.66 -20.86
C SER A 250 3.31 16.49 -19.58
N ARG A 251 2.19 16.77 -18.91
CA ARG A 251 2.13 17.55 -17.67
C ARG A 251 1.73 16.66 -16.51
N ALA A 252 2.20 16.99 -15.32
CA ALA A 252 1.78 16.35 -14.09
C ALA A 252 1.43 17.39 -13.02
N VAL A 253 0.48 17.06 -12.15
CA VAL A 253 0.13 17.84 -10.96
C VAL A 253 0.19 16.92 -9.75
N VAL A 254 0.94 17.32 -8.73
CA VAL A 254 0.96 16.68 -7.41
C VAL A 254 0.05 17.48 -6.49
N SER A 255 -1.10 16.91 -6.12
CA SER A 255 -2.11 17.58 -5.30
C SER A 255 -2.01 17.09 -3.85
N PHE A 256 -1.84 18.00 -2.89
CA PHE A 256 -1.79 17.65 -1.46
C PHE A 256 -3.15 17.97 -0.82
N GLY A 257 -3.74 17.01 -0.12
CA GLY A 257 -5.02 17.22 0.54
C GLY A 257 -4.88 17.66 1.99
N HIS A 258 -6.02 17.92 2.61
CA HIS A 258 -6.07 18.31 4.02
C HIS A 258 -5.50 17.21 4.91
N PRO A 259 -4.56 17.53 5.82
CA PRO A 259 -4.02 16.55 6.76
C PRO A 259 -5.10 16.02 7.69
N ILE A 260 -5.17 14.70 7.80
CA ILE A 260 -6.11 13.99 8.67
C ILE A 260 -5.41 13.73 9.99
N SER A 261 -6.07 14.09 11.08
CA SER A 261 -5.61 13.78 12.44
C SER A 261 -6.20 12.44 12.88
N ILE A 262 -5.42 11.64 13.60
CA ILE A 262 -5.91 10.39 14.17
C ILE A 262 -6.76 10.70 15.41
N ASP A 263 -7.98 10.16 15.48
CA ASP A 263 -8.83 10.35 16.65
C ASP A 263 -8.25 9.61 17.87
N LYS A 264 -8.28 10.26 19.05
CA LYS A 264 -7.88 9.64 20.31
C LYS A 264 -8.69 8.38 20.60
N ARG A 265 -9.97 8.38 20.25
CA ARG A 265 -10.84 7.20 20.36
C ARG A 265 -10.27 6.03 19.55
N ASP A 266 -9.86 6.27 18.31
CA ASP A 266 -9.31 5.21 17.45
C ASP A 266 -8.00 4.66 18.01
N ILE A 267 -7.19 5.50 18.66
CA ILE A 267 -5.97 5.07 19.36
C ILE A 267 -6.30 4.15 20.54
N GLU A 268 -7.29 4.51 21.36
CA GLU A 268 -7.71 3.67 22.49
C GLU A 268 -8.36 2.35 22.02
N ASP A 269 -9.24 2.40 21.02
CA ASP A 269 -9.84 1.21 20.41
C ASP A 269 -8.77 0.29 19.80
N TYR A 270 -7.70 0.85 19.21
CA TYR A 270 -6.56 0.08 18.71
C TYR A 270 -5.82 -0.67 19.83
N LYS A 271 -5.64 -0.06 21.00
CA LYS A 271 -4.98 -0.67 22.18
C LYS A 271 -5.77 -1.84 22.75
N LEU A 272 -7.11 -1.78 22.70
CA LEU A 272 -7.99 -2.85 23.19
C LEU A 272 -7.83 -4.16 22.38
N GLY A 273 -7.34 -4.07 21.14
CA GLY A 273 -7.18 -5.24 20.28
C GLY A 273 -8.51 -5.77 19.72
N GLY A 274 -8.50 -7.01 19.23
CA GLY A 274 -9.71 -7.72 18.80
C GLY A 274 -10.54 -6.99 17.74
N GLU A 275 -11.84 -6.84 18.00
CA GLU A 275 -12.80 -6.14 17.14
C GLU A 275 -12.61 -4.63 17.14
N ALA A 276 -12.45 -4.02 18.32
CA ALA A 276 -12.23 -2.58 18.46
C ALA A 276 -11.04 -2.09 17.62
N LYS A 277 -9.92 -2.83 17.64
CA LYS A 277 -8.76 -2.56 16.79
C LYS A 277 -9.09 -2.60 15.30
N ARG A 278 -9.86 -3.60 14.85
CA ARG A 278 -10.24 -3.74 13.45
C ARG A 278 -11.12 -2.56 13.02
N GLU A 279 -12.09 -2.17 13.86
CA GLU A 279 -12.95 -1.03 13.57
C GLU A 279 -12.18 0.30 13.52
N ALA A 280 -11.25 0.54 14.44
CA ALA A 280 -10.40 1.74 14.43
C ALA A 280 -9.58 1.85 13.14
N VAL A 281 -8.99 0.72 12.70
CA VAL A 281 -8.25 0.65 11.43
C VAL A 281 -9.17 0.92 10.25
N THR A 282 -10.38 0.34 10.23
CA THR A 282 -11.37 0.57 9.17
C THR A 282 -11.81 2.04 9.12
N ARG A 283 -12.12 2.67 10.26
CA ARG A 283 -12.53 4.09 10.28
C ARG A 283 -11.45 5.01 9.73
N LEU A 284 -10.19 4.83 10.13
CA LEU A 284 -9.09 5.63 9.60
C LEU A 284 -8.85 5.36 8.10
N LEU A 285 -9.02 4.11 7.66
CA LEU A 285 -8.95 3.74 6.25
C LEU A 285 -10.03 4.45 5.42
N ASP A 286 -11.29 4.38 5.85
CA ASP A 286 -12.43 4.95 5.15
C ASP A 286 -12.34 6.48 5.08
N LEU A 287 -11.97 7.13 6.19
CA LEU A 287 -11.72 8.57 6.23
C LEU A 287 -10.59 8.98 5.28
N SER A 288 -9.52 8.17 5.22
CA SER A 288 -8.41 8.43 4.32
C SER A 288 -8.80 8.21 2.86
N ASP A 289 -9.60 7.19 2.54
CA ASP A 289 -10.11 6.93 1.20
C ASP A 289 -11.00 8.08 0.69
N GLU A 290 -11.89 8.60 1.54
CA GLU A 290 -12.71 9.77 1.23
C GLU A 290 -11.86 11.01 0.93
N ALA A 291 -10.88 11.31 1.79
CA ALA A 291 -9.99 12.45 1.58
C ALA A 291 -9.08 12.27 0.35
N PHE A 292 -8.69 11.03 0.05
CA PHE A 292 -7.86 10.70 -1.09
C PHE A 292 -8.61 10.89 -2.42
N LYS A 293 -9.91 10.55 -2.48
CA LYS A 293 -10.78 10.85 -3.63
C LYS A 293 -10.84 12.34 -3.98
N ALA A 294 -10.66 13.24 -3.00
CA ALA A 294 -10.67 14.68 -3.23
C ALA A 294 -9.40 15.20 -3.96
N VAL A 295 -8.28 14.46 -3.88
CA VAL A 295 -7.00 14.88 -4.50
C VAL A 295 -6.66 14.10 -5.77
N THR A 296 -7.32 12.97 -5.98
CA THR A 296 -7.18 12.16 -7.20
C THR A 296 -8.29 12.48 -8.17
N VAL A 297 -7.95 12.78 -9.42
CA VAL A 297 -8.97 12.93 -10.46
C VAL A 297 -9.47 11.55 -10.88
N ASN A 298 -10.53 11.08 -10.22
CA ASN A 298 -11.33 9.96 -10.72
C ASN A 298 -12.21 10.46 -11.86
N THR A 299 -11.81 10.19 -13.10
CA THR A 299 -12.74 10.25 -14.24
C THR A 299 -12.65 8.96 -15.03
N PRO A 300 -13.81 8.36 -15.38
CA PRO A 300 -13.87 7.07 -16.06
C PRO A 300 -13.21 7.08 -17.45
N ASP A 301 -13.06 8.27 -18.06
CA ASP A 301 -12.37 8.49 -19.32
C ASP A 301 -11.78 9.91 -19.41
N TYR A 302 -10.88 10.08 -20.38
CA TYR A 302 -10.12 11.31 -20.62
C TYR A 302 -11.01 12.52 -20.98
N ASP A 303 -12.14 12.29 -21.65
CA ASP A 303 -13.03 13.35 -22.13
C ASP A 303 -13.84 13.97 -20.97
N THR A 304 -14.26 13.14 -20.02
CA THR A 304 -14.91 13.59 -18.77
C THR A 304 -14.00 14.49 -17.92
N LEU A 305 -12.69 14.20 -17.94
CA LEU A 305 -11.63 14.98 -17.28
C LEU A 305 -11.47 16.38 -17.87
N MET A 306 -11.75 16.55 -19.17
CA MET A 306 -11.71 17.83 -19.87
C MET A 306 -12.97 18.66 -19.61
N VAL A 307 -14.15 18.03 -19.58
CA VAL A 307 -15.44 18.72 -19.31
C VAL A 307 -15.52 19.30 -17.90
N LYS A 308 -15.01 18.58 -16.87
CA LYS A 308 -14.94 19.14 -15.51
C LYS A 308 -14.05 20.39 -15.43
N LYS A 309 -12.98 20.45 -16.23
CA LYS A 309 -12.03 21.57 -16.26
C LYS A 309 -12.56 22.79 -17.00
N GLU A 310 -13.43 22.62 -17.99
CA GLU A 310 -14.11 23.73 -18.66
C GLU A 310 -15.11 24.41 -17.72
N LYS A 311 -15.89 23.62 -16.97
CA LYS A 311 -16.83 24.15 -15.96
C LYS A 311 -16.14 24.88 -14.79
N GLU A 312 -14.96 24.42 -14.35
CA GLU A 312 -14.19 25.13 -13.33
C GLU A 312 -13.58 26.45 -13.83
N LYS A 313 -13.39 26.60 -15.15
CA LYS A 313 -12.96 27.84 -15.79
C LYS A 313 -14.12 28.85 -15.90
N GLU A 314 -15.33 28.38 -16.18
CA GLU A 314 -16.54 29.20 -16.23
C GLU A 314 -16.96 29.70 -14.84
N ASN A 315 -16.78 28.90 -13.78
CA ASN A 315 -17.07 29.33 -12.40
C ASN A 315 -16.00 30.27 -11.79
N ARG A 316 -14.95 30.62 -12.53
CA ARG A 316 -13.89 31.56 -12.14
C ARG A 316 -13.90 32.86 -12.96
N LEU A 317 -14.94 33.08 -13.77
CA LEU A 317 -15.27 34.32 -14.46
C LEU A 317 -16.53 34.94 -13.82
#